data_AF-I3Z3U6-F1
#
_entry.id   AF-I3Z3U6-F1
#
_cell.length_a   1.000
_cell.length_b   1.000
_cell.length_c   1.000
_cell.angle_alpha   90.00
_cell.angle_beta   90.00
_cell.angle_gamma   90.00
#
_symmetry.space_group_name_H-M   'P 1'
#
loop_
_entity.id
_entity.type
_entity.pdbx_description
1 polymer ?
#
loop_
_entity_poly.entity_id
_entity_poly.type
_entity_poly.pdbx_seq_one_letter_code
_entity_poly.pdbx_strand_id
1 'polypeptide(L)'
;MKELFKNKKVLLALLMALVIGGTLGWLVKPSPNHEDTEMAVHDHDESIDEVWTCSMHPQIRLSEPGSCPICGMDLIPAATRRSSASSNPLVHEMTPEAVAMANIHTSRVTGVSPEGELFLTGKVKADERQLASVTAKFPGRIEQLFVNFTGQVVRTGERLATIYSPELVTAQKELLEAASTKETYPELYTAAREKLRLWKLNENQIDEIEKTGKVRDQFDVLADKGGIVTQRNIAVGDYVNTGSILFDVVDLSRVWIMIDAYETDLPFVKIGDEVSFTAVGIPSQTFTARVTYIDPVINPGTRAASVRAEANNRSGELRPEMFINARVKTTLRKGQSSLAIPRTALLWSGKRSIVYVKVQDSEFPVFEMREITIGSRMGEMYLVEVGLEAGEEIVTNGVFSIDAAAQLSGNYSMLMRPKTKTMEVPQSFRQQITALADAYFKVKNGLVADDAKATKSALEQLREALNQIAMDELKGQAHDHWMALKQQLSEATKMMQDEENLDGLRQHFSMLSESILEVTESFGLEKDKVYKDFCPMAFDKKGAFWLSESEEILNPYYGEAMLSCGEVKKTYLKGQKVFEEGEPAKQVAGGHNH
;
A
#
# COMPACT_ATOMS: atom_id res chain seq x y z
N MET A 1 42.47 43.80 -48.39
CA MET A 1 42.60 42.43 -48.94
C MET A 1 42.67 42.37 -50.48
N LYS A 2 41.94 43.18 -51.27
CA LYS A 2 41.98 43.11 -52.75
C LYS A 2 43.18 43.78 -53.44
N GLU A 3 43.95 44.63 -52.76
CA GLU A 3 45.17 45.27 -53.32
C GLU A 3 46.45 44.44 -53.10
N LEU A 4 46.42 43.43 -52.23
CA LEU A 4 47.58 42.56 -51.93
C LEU A 4 47.86 41.52 -53.04
N PHE A 5 46.86 41.20 -53.88
CA PHE A 5 46.96 40.18 -54.92
C PHE A 5 47.35 40.71 -56.32
N LYS A 6 47.47 42.04 -56.50
CA LYS A 6 47.85 42.63 -57.80
C LYS A 6 49.37 42.70 -58.02
N ASN A 7 50.16 42.55 -56.96
CA ASN A 7 51.60 42.70 -57.04
C ASN A 7 52.31 41.33 -57.17
N LYS A 8 52.65 40.95 -58.42
CA LYS A 8 53.31 39.66 -58.73
C LYS A 8 54.57 39.40 -57.89
N LYS A 9 55.27 40.44 -57.42
CA LYS A 9 56.46 40.32 -56.56
C LYS A 9 56.13 39.86 -55.13
N VAL A 10 54.97 40.24 -54.59
CA VAL A 10 54.53 39.86 -53.24
C VAL A 10 54.02 38.42 -53.21
N LEU A 11 53.32 38.00 -54.29
CA LEU A 11 52.88 36.61 -54.45
C LEU A 11 54.07 35.65 -54.60
N LEU A 12 55.12 36.05 -55.32
CA LEU A 12 56.35 35.27 -55.48
C LEU A 12 57.13 35.14 -54.17
N ALA A 13 57.13 36.18 -53.34
CA ALA A 13 57.78 36.16 -52.03
C ALA A 13 57.08 35.22 -51.03
N LEU A 14 55.74 35.19 -51.04
CA LEU A 14 54.96 34.26 -50.21
C LEU A 14 55.12 32.80 -50.66
N LEU A 15 55.20 32.55 -51.97
CA LEU A 15 55.49 31.21 -52.51
C LEU A 15 56.91 30.75 -52.15
N MET A 16 57.91 31.63 -52.21
CA MET A 16 59.27 31.29 -51.76
C MET A 16 59.34 31.03 -50.26
N ALA A 17 58.63 31.80 -49.42
CA ALA A 17 58.59 31.55 -47.98
C ALA A 17 57.95 30.20 -47.63
N LEU A 18 56.93 29.77 -48.38
CA LEU A 18 56.25 28.50 -48.18
C LEU A 18 57.10 27.30 -48.64
N VAL A 19 57.87 27.47 -49.73
CA VAL A 19 58.83 26.46 -50.20
C VAL A 19 60.02 26.34 -49.22
N ILE A 20 60.56 27.46 -48.73
CA ILE A 20 61.66 27.46 -47.76
C ILE A 20 61.21 26.82 -46.43
N GLY A 21 60.01 27.15 -45.94
CA GLY A 21 59.43 26.52 -44.75
C GLY A 21 59.20 25.01 -44.89
N GLY A 22 58.75 24.56 -46.06
CA GLY A 22 58.60 23.13 -46.36
C GLY A 22 59.94 22.37 -46.45
N THR A 23 60.99 23.01 -46.96
CA THR A 23 62.33 22.39 -47.06
C THR A 23 63.06 22.31 -45.72
N LEU A 24 62.85 23.26 -44.79
CA LEU A 24 63.44 23.23 -43.45
C LEU A 24 62.76 22.21 -42.53
N GLY A 25 61.47 21.93 -42.70
CA GLY A 25 60.74 20.91 -41.95
C GLY A 25 61.09 19.46 -42.33
N TRP A 26 61.60 19.23 -43.55
CA TRP A 26 61.97 17.89 -44.03
C TRP A 26 63.40 17.47 -43.65
N LEU A 27 64.24 18.41 -43.22
CA LEU A 27 65.67 18.21 -42.92
C LEU A 27 65.98 17.83 -41.46
N VAL A 28 64.97 17.78 -40.58
CA VAL A 28 65.13 17.34 -39.18
C VAL A 28 64.47 15.97 -38.99
N LYS A 29 65.22 14.91 -39.31
CA LYS A 29 64.97 13.53 -38.85
C LYS A 29 66.05 13.15 -37.82
N PRO A 30 65.72 12.79 -36.57
CA PRO A 30 66.67 12.14 -35.69
C PRO A 30 66.84 10.67 -36.13
N SER A 31 68.10 10.24 -36.24
CA SER A 31 68.52 8.89 -36.63
C SER A 31 68.46 7.92 -35.43
N PRO A 32 68.31 6.60 -35.65
CA PRO A 32 68.24 5.60 -34.59
C PRO A 32 69.66 5.09 -34.24
N ASN A 33 69.96 4.99 -32.94
CA ASN A 33 71.03 4.12 -32.44
C ASN A 33 70.40 3.11 -31.48
N HIS A 34 70.66 1.84 -31.76
CA HIS A 34 70.20 0.66 -31.05
C HIS A 34 71.37 0.05 -30.25
N GLU A 35 71.01 -0.84 -29.30
CA GLU A 35 71.82 -1.75 -28.44
C GLU A 35 72.14 -1.17 -27.05
N ASP A 36 71.71 -1.76 -25.91
CA ASP A 36 71.17 -3.10 -25.61
C ASP A 36 70.17 -3.08 -24.44
N THR A 37 69.20 -4.01 -24.47
CA THR A 37 68.87 -5.01 -23.41
C THR A 37 67.38 -5.42 -23.44
N GLU A 38 67.17 -6.63 -23.95
CA GLU A 38 66.21 -7.68 -23.59
C GLU A 38 64.77 -7.35 -23.11
N MET A 39 63.83 -7.75 -23.98
CA MET A 39 62.53 -8.40 -23.73
C MET A 39 61.71 -8.01 -22.49
N ALA A 40 60.67 -7.21 -22.72
CA ALA A 40 59.42 -7.29 -21.96
C ALA A 40 58.23 -7.30 -22.92
N VAL A 41 57.31 -8.22 -22.63
CA VAL A 41 56.08 -8.57 -23.32
C VAL A 41 55.17 -7.35 -23.48
N HIS A 42 54.58 -7.16 -24.66
CA HIS A 42 53.48 -6.21 -24.85
C HIS A 42 52.22 -6.77 -24.19
N ASP A 43 51.95 -6.31 -22.98
CA ASP A 43 50.63 -6.39 -22.34
C ASP A 43 49.85 -5.13 -22.72
N HIS A 44 48.61 -5.30 -23.15
CA HIS A 44 47.72 -4.19 -23.46
C HIS A 44 47.16 -3.63 -22.15
N ASP A 45 47.84 -2.64 -21.58
CA ASP A 45 47.32 -1.87 -20.45
C ASP A 45 46.25 -0.90 -20.97
N GLU A 46 44.99 -1.11 -20.55
CA GLU A 46 43.87 -0.23 -20.84
C GLU A 46 44.11 1.15 -20.20
N SER A 47 44.20 2.19 -21.03
CA SER A 47 44.24 3.57 -20.56
C SER A 47 42.93 3.93 -19.85
N ILE A 48 43.03 4.25 -18.56
CA ILE A 48 41.95 4.79 -17.74
C ILE A 48 41.61 6.20 -18.25
N ASP A 49 40.49 6.38 -18.94
CA ASP A 49 39.96 7.72 -19.26
C ASP A 49 39.53 8.42 -17.96
N GLU A 50 40.33 9.38 -17.47
CA GLU A 50 40.00 10.19 -16.29
C GLU A 50 38.78 11.08 -16.57
N VAL A 51 37.67 10.85 -15.85
CA VAL A 51 36.43 11.64 -15.96
C VAL A 51 36.42 12.72 -14.88
N TRP A 52 36.08 13.97 -15.24
CA TRP A 52 36.03 15.14 -14.36
C TRP A 52 34.59 15.57 -14.09
N THR A 53 34.25 15.95 -12.85
CA THR A 53 32.89 16.33 -12.43
C THR A 53 32.84 17.54 -11.50
N CYS A 54 31.68 18.21 -11.39
CA CYS A 54 31.49 19.38 -10.53
C CYS A 54 30.81 18.98 -9.21
N SER A 55 31.36 19.40 -8.06
CA SER A 55 30.79 19.09 -6.73
C SER A 55 29.34 19.58 -6.54
N MET A 56 28.94 20.67 -7.21
CA MET A 56 27.55 21.17 -7.16
C MET A 56 26.66 20.64 -8.29
N HIS A 57 27.24 20.17 -9.40
CA HIS A 57 26.51 19.62 -10.53
C HIS A 57 27.12 18.28 -10.96
N PRO A 58 26.95 17.20 -10.18
CA PRO A 58 27.60 15.90 -10.43
C PRO A 58 27.18 15.23 -11.75
N GLN A 59 26.07 15.70 -12.33
CA GLN A 59 25.58 15.33 -13.65
C GLN A 59 26.49 15.78 -14.80
N ILE A 60 27.38 16.75 -14.58
CA ILE A 60 28.39 17.17 -15.56
C ILE A 60 29.59 16.24 -15.45
N ARG A 61 29.90 15.54 -16.54
CA ARG A 61 31.04 14.63 -16.67
C ARG A 61 31.78 14.90 -17.96
N LEU A 62 32.98 15.47 -17.87
CA LEU A 62 33.84 15.76 -19.00
C LEU A 62 35.08 14.85 -18.98
N SER A 63 35.64 14.59 -20.16
CA SER A 63 36.88 13.82 -20.32
C SER A 63 38.15 14.67 -20.10
N GLU A 64 37.99 15.96 -19.81
CA GLU A 64 39.08 16.90 -19.61
C GLU A 64 38.79 17.83 -18.41
N PRO A 65 39.84 18.29 -17.71
CA PRO A 65 39.71 19.31 -16.68
C PRO A 65 39.20 20.63 -17.28
N GLY A 66 38.34 21.33 -16.54
CA GLY A 66 37.74 22.58 -16.99
C GLY A 66 36.78 23.14 -15.96
N SER A 67 36.01 24.17 -16.32
CA SER A 67 34.99 24.74 -15.44
C SER A 67 33.60 24.21 -15.78
N CYS A 68 32.77 24.01 -14.76
CA CYS A 68 31.39 23.54 -14.91
C CYS A 68 30.57 24.53 -15.77
N PRO A 69 29.89 24.08 -16.84
CA PRO A 69 29.09 24.96 -17.71
C PRO A 69 27.82 25.49 -17.04
N ILE A 70 27.42 24.93 -15.89
CA ILE A 70 26.23 25.39 -15.14
C ILE A 70 26.59 26.47 -14.11
N CYS A 71 27.65 26.26 -13.31
CA CYS A 71 27.99 27.17 -12.21
C CYS A 71 29.37 27.82 -12.29
N GLY A 72 30.18 27.49 -13.29
CA GLY A 72 31.50 28.09 -13.50
C GLY A 72 32.58 27.66 -12.51
N MET A 73 32.32 26.72 -11.60
CA MET A 73 33.32 26.18 -10.67
C MET A 73 34.20 25.12 -11.35
N ASP A 74 35.46 25.02 -10.95
CA ASP A 74 36.40 24.02 -11.49
C ASP A 74 35.94 22.59 -11.25
N LEU A 75 36.11 21.75 -12.26
CA LEU A 75 35.83 20.33 -12.21
C LEU A 75 36.94 19.61 -11.43
N ILE A 76 36.56 18.59 -10.69
CA ILE A 76 37.43 17.71 -9.90
C ILE A 76 37.45 16.30 -10.51
N PRO A 77 38.55 15.53 -10.39
CA PRO A 77 38.62 14.19 -10.93
C PRO A 77 37.64 13.27 -10.20
N ALA A 78 36.79 12.56 -10.96
CA ALA A 78 35.85 11.58 -10.42
C ALA A 78 36.62 10.29 -10.09
N ALA A 79 36.51 9.84 -8.84
CA ALA A 79 37.24 8.66 -8.35
C ALA A 79 36.89 7.41 -9.19
N THR A 80 37.87 6.94 -9.95
CA THR A 80 37.81 5.73 -10.77
C THR A 80 38.30 4.54 -9.95
N ARG A 81 37.46 4.05 -9.04
CA ARG A 81 37.58 2.67 -8.57
C ARG A 81 36.25 1.97 -8.81
N ARG A 82 36.02 1.61 -10.08
CA ARG A 82 35.09 0.55 -10.42
C ARG A 82 35.84 -0.76 -10.18
N SER A 83 35.53 -1.46 -9.09
CA SER A 83 35.80 -2.90 -9.02
C SER A 83 35.05 -3.55 -10.20
N SER A 84 35.63 -4.59 -10.80
CA SER A 84 35.04 -5.34 -11.92
C SER A 84 33.74 -6.08 -11.57
N ALA A 85 33.17 -5.85 -10.39
CA ALA A 85 32.03 -6.57 -9.82
C ALA A 85 30.65 -5.93 -10.07
N SER A 86 30.55 -4.67 -10.54
CA SER A 86 29.25 -4.18 -11.03
C SER A 86 29.37 -3.12 -12.13
N SER A 87 29.23 -3.54 -13.39
CA SER A 87 28.92 -2.66 -14.52
C SER A 87 27.51 -2.05 -14.45
N ASN A 88 26.71 -2.42 -13.45
CA ASN A 88 25.35 -1.94 -13.26
C ASN A 88 25.30 -0.62 -12.46
N PRO A 89 24.91 0.51 -13.07
CA PRO A 89 24.81 1.82 -12.41
C PRO A 89 23.68 1.93 -11.37
N LEU A 90 22.87 0.89 -11.17
CA LEU A 90 21.92 0.81 -10.05
C LEU A 90 22.59 0.37 -8.74
N VAL A 91 23.81 -0.16 -8.82
CA VAL A 91 24.51 -0.80 -7.71
C VAL A 91 25.61 0.13 -7.21
N HIS A 92 25.68 0.34 -5.90
CA HIS A 92 26.72 1.13 -5.25
C HIS A 92 27.47 0.28 -4.23
N GLU A 93 28.77 0.13 -4.45
CA GLU A 93 29.70 -0.52 -3.53
C GLU A 93 30.30 0.51 -2.56
N MET A 94 30.40 0.15 -1.29
CA MET A 94 31.00 0.96 -0.23
C MET A 94 32.01 0.12 0.57
N THR A 95 33.05 0.75 1.11
CA THR A 95 33.96 0.05 2.03
C THR A 95 33.29 -0.18 3.39
N PRO A 96 33.67 -1.22 4.14
CA PRO A 96 33.15 -1.45 5.49
C PRO A 96 33.30 -0.24 6.43
N GLU A 97 34.40 0.51 6.30
CA GLU A 97 34.65 1.73 7.08
C GLU A 97 33.67 2.84 6.70
N ALA A 98 33.39 3.02 5.42
CA ALA A 98 32.41 4.00 4.95
C ALA A 98 31.00 3.66 5.46
N VAL A 99 30.64 2.37 5.47
CA VAL A 99 29.37 1.88 6.02
C VAL A 99 29.27 2.16 7.52
N ALA A 100 30.35 1.90 8.27
CA ALA A 100 30.40 2.18 9.70
C ALA A 100 30.34 3.68 10.01
N MET A 101 31.08 4.52 9.28
CA MET A 101 31.06 5.98 9.46
C MET A 101 29.69 6.59 9.11
N ALA A 102 29.03 6.07 8.07
CA ALA A 102 27.67 6.48 7.69
C ALA A 102 26.57 5.89 8.60
N ASN A 103 26.95 5.07 9.59
CA ASN A 103 26.07 4.43 10.55
C ASN A 103 24.92 3.65 9.88
N ILE A 104 25.23 2.96 8.78
CA ILE A 104 24.23 2.27 7.97
C ILE A 104 23.70 1.06 8.72
N HIS A 105 22.38 0.96 8.83
CA HIS A 105 21.70 -0.20 9.40
C HIS A 105 20.76 -0.79 8.36
N THR A 106 20.63 -2.11 8.39
CA THR A 106 19.68 -2.84 7.55
C THR A 106 18.63 -3.54 8.41
N SER A 107 17.46 -3.79 7.82
CA SER A 107 16.51 -4.75 8.38
C SER A 107 16.00 -5.67 7.29
N ARG A 108 15.57 -6.87 7.69
CA ARG A 108 14.96 -7.82 6.80
C ARG A 108 13.52 -7.41 6.49
N VAL A 109 13.10 -7.52 5.24
CA VAL A 109 11.71 -7.35 4.82
C VAL A 109 10.93 -8.57 5.27
N THR A 110 9.95 -8.37 6.15
CA THR A 110 9.11 -9.45 6.68
C THR A 110 7.67 -9.26 6.22
N GLY A 111 6.99 -10.37 5.93
CA GLY A 111 5.54 -10.37 5.82
C GLY A 111 4.95 -10.05 7.18
N VAL A 112 4.24 -8.92 7.29
CA VAL A 112 3.54 -8.56 8.52
C VAL A 112 2.09 -8.93 8.32
N SER A 113 1.52 -9.77 9.21
CA SER A 113 0.06 -9.83 9.35
C SER A 113 -0.34 -8.46 9.86
N PRO A 114 -0.96 -7.61 9.04
CA PRO A 114 -1.00 -6.21 9.40
C PRO A 114 -2.20 -6.02 10.32
N GLU A 115 -1.93 -6.16 11.61
CA GLU A 115 -2.75 -5.61 12.68
C GLU A 115 -2.58 -4.10 12.60
N GLY A 116 -3.49 -3.45 11.87
CA GLY A 116 -3.56 -2.00 11.84
C GLY A 116 -4.28 -1.49 13.08
N GLU A 117 -3.87 -0.32 13.58
CA GLU A 117 -4.66 0.42 14.56
C GLU A 117 -5.26 1.64 13.87
N LEU A 118 -6.58 1.75 13.90
CA LEU A 118 -7.31 2.92 13.41
C LEU A 118 -7.70 3.80 14.60
N PHE A 119 -7.29 5.06 14.57
CA PHE A 119 -7.62 6.05 15.59
C PHE A 119 -8.88 6.79 15.17
N LEU A 120 -9.96 6.61 15.94
CA LEU A 120 -11.25 7.23 15.69
C LEU A 120 -11.70 8.02 16.91
N THR A 121 -12.60 8.98 16.67
CA THR A 121 -13.23 9.76 17.73
C THR A 121 -14.70 9.36 17.86
N GLY A 122 -15.28 9.63 19.01
CA GLY A 122 -16.68 9.34 19.23
C GLY A 122 -17.20 9.86 20.56
N LYS A 123 -18.34 9.32 20.97
CA LYS A 123 -18.96 9.63 22.26
C LYS A 123 -19.70 8.45 22.89
N VAL A 124 -19.89 8.54 24.20
CA VAL A 124 -20.75 7.62 24.95
C VAL A 124 -22.20 8.02 24.78
N LYS A 125 -23.08 7.05 24.53
CA LYS A 125 -24.54 7.24 24.44
C LYS A 125 -25.24 6.22 25.34
N ALA A 126 -26.37 6.60 25.92
CA ALA A 126 -27.21 5.67 26.66
C ALA A 126 -27.76 4.59 25.73
N ASP A 127 -27.90 3.36 26.23
CA ASP A 127 -28.56 2.28 25.48
C ASP A 127 -30.07 2.56 25.42
N GLU A 128 -30.56 2.98 24.26
CA GLU A 128 -31.97 3.33 24.05
C GLU A 128 -32.90 2.12 24.31
N ARG A 129 -32.42 0.88 24.23
CA ARG A 129 -33.21 -0.32 24.56
C ARG A 129 -33.50 -0.43 26.06
N GLN A 130 -32.72 0.27 26.89
CA GLN A 130 -32.89 0.32 28.34
C GLN A 130 -33.65 1.57 28.81
N LEU A 131 -34.05 2.44 27.89
CA LEU A 131 -34.90 3.60 28.19
C LEU A 131 -36.33 3.13 28.50
N ALA A 132 -36.89 3.61 29.59
CA ALA A 132 -38.27 3.38 29.99
C ALA A 132 -38.93 4.72 30.36
N SER A 133 -39.98 5.05 29.61
CA SER A 133 -40.81 6.22 29.88
C SER A 133 -41.97 5.83 30.79
N VAL A 134 -42.01 6.41 31.99
CA VAL A 134 -43.11 6.26 32.93
C VAL A 134 -44.22 7.23 32.53
N THR A 135 -45.40 6.70 32.22
CA THR A 135 -46.54 7.51 31.73
C THR A 135 -47.70 7.54 32.72
N ALA A 136 -48.51 8.59 32.66
CA ALA A 136 -49.77 8.67 33.39
C ALA A 136 -50.78 7.66 32.84
N LYS A 137 -51.28 6.77 33.72
CA LYS A 137 -52.28 5.74 33.36
C LYS A 137 -53.71 6.29 33.34
N PHE A 138 -53.93 7.42 34.00
CA PHE A 138 -55.20 8.11 34.15
C PHE A 138 -54.95 9.62 34.30
N PRO A 139 -55.92 10.48 33.97
CA PRO A 139 -55.78 11.90 34.15
C PRO A 139 -55.81 12.28 35.63
N GLY A 140 -55.10 13.33 36.01
CA GLY A 140 -55.09 13.82 37.38
C GLY A 140 -54.06 14.90 37.65
N ARG A 141 -54.08 15.44 38.87
CA ARG A 141 -53.13 16.45 39.35
C ARG A 141 -52.01 15.81 40.15
N ILE A 142 -50.77 16.20 39.90
CA ILE A 142 -49.61 15.77 40.70
C ILE A 142 -49.69 16.45 42.08
N GLU A 143 -49.86 15.67 43.14
CA GLU A 143 -49.92 16.17 44.52
C GLU A 143 -48.55 16.17 45.19
N GLN A 144 -47.75 15.12 44.96
CA GLN A 144 -46.44 14.97 45.58
C GLN A 144 -45.44 14.34 44.61
N LEU A 145 -44.19 14.78 44.70
CA LEU A 145 -43.04 14.18 44.01
C LEU A 145 -42.09 13.60 45.04
N PHE A 146 -41.76 12.31 44.91
CA PHE A 146 -40.71 11.65 45.69
C PHE A 146 -39.36 11.74 44.98
N VAL A 147 -39.38 11.80 43.64
CA VAL A 147 -38.22 12.09 42.80
C VAL A 147 -38.33 13.53 42.30
N ASN A 148 -37.44 14.40 42.78
CA ASN A 148 -37.54 15.84 42.56
C ASN A 148 -36.44 16.43 41.65
N PHE A 149 -35.38 15.68 41.30
CA PHE A 149 -34.34 16.12 40.37
C PHE A 149 -33.91 15.03 39.38
N THR A 150 -33.37 15.43 38.23
CA THR A 150 -32.77 14.54 37.23
C THR A 150 -31.40 14.05 37.70
N GLY A 151 -31.08 12.78 37.44
CA GLY A 151 -29.87 12.11 37.92
C GLY A 151 -30.08 11.24 39.16
N GLN A 152 -31.27 11.28 39.77
CA GLN A 152 -31.61 10.40 40.89
C GLN A 152 -31.73 8.93 40.43
N VAL A 153 -31.17 8.01 41.22
CA VAL A 153 -31.30 6.57 41.00
C VAL A 153 -32.61 6.09 41.60
N VAL A 154 -33.36 5.28 40.84
CA VAL A 154 -34.63 4.69 41.25
C VAL A 154 -34.60 3.18 41.07
N ARG A 155 -35.30 2.45 41.94
CA ARG A 155 -35.48 0.99 41.84
C ARG A 155 -36.82 0.65 41.22
N THR A 156 -36.94 -0.54 40.62
CA THR A 156 -38.22 -1.06 40.15
C THR A 156 -39.23 -1.09 41.30
N GLY A 157 -40.41 -0.53 41.07
CA GLY A 157 -41.49 -0.41 42.06
C GLY A 157 -41.35 0.74 43.05
N GLU A 158 -40.30 1.56 42.96
CA GLU A 158 -40.15 2.74 43.81
C GLU A 158 -41.21 3.80 43.48
N ARG A 159 -41.71 4.49 44.51
CA ARG A 159 -42.70 5.57 44.38
C ARG A 159 -42.02 6.80 43.79
N LEU A 160 -42.48 7.26 42.64
CA LEU A 160 -41.95 8.43 41.94
C LEU A 160 -42.75 9.70 42.23
N ALA A 161 -44.08 9.57 42.21
CA ALA A 161 -45.03 10.65 42.42
C ALA A 161 -46.35 10.12 42.98
N THR A 162 -47.20 11.01 43.48
CA THR A 162 -48.59 10.74 43.84
C THR A 162 -49.51 11.64 43.02
N ILE A 163 -50.54 11.04 42.43
CA ILE A 163 -51.52 11.70 41.56
C ILE A 163 -52.90 11.67 42.24
N TYR A 164 -53.56 12.82 42.29
CA TYR A 164 -54.97 12.94 42.59
C TYR A 164 -55.78 12.85 41.28
N SER A 165 -56.67 11.86 41.17
CA SER A 165 -57.49 11.65 39.97
C SER A 165 -58.99 11.70 40.31
N PRO A 166 -59.69 12.81 39.97
CA PRO A 166 -61.14 12.91 40.11
C PRO A 166 -61.90 11.80 39.37
N GLU A 167 -61.39 11.38 38.22
CA GLU A 167 -61.97 10.36 37.36
C GLU A 167 -61.91 8.98 38.02
N LEU A 168 -60.79 8.65 38.69
CA LEU A 168 -60.69 7.43 39.50
C LEU A 168 -61.59 7.47 40.72
N VAL A 169 -61.72 8.62 41.38
CA VAL A 169 -62.66 8.78 42.50
C VAL A 169 -64.10 8.53 42.02
N THR A 170 -64.46 9.03 40.85
CA THR A 170 -65.78 8.83 40.25
C THR A 170 -66.02 7.38 39.88
N ALA A 171 -65.07 6.73 39.19
CA ALA A 171 -65.19 5.32 38.82
C ALA A 171 -65.26 4.38 40.02
N GLN A 172 -64.58 4.70 41.13
CA GLN A 172 -64.71 3.94 42.37
C GLN A 172 -66.11 4.07 42.99
N LYS A 173 -66.70 5.27 43.00
CA LYS A 173 -68.08 5.46 43.47
C LYS A 173 -69.07 4.67 42.61
N GLU A 174 -68.89 4.69 41.29
CA GLU A 174 -69.68 3.87 40.35
C GLU A 174 -69.55 2.37 40.66
N LEU A 175 -68.34 1.89 40.95
CA LEU A 175 -68.12 0.50 41.35
C LEU A 175 -68.85 0.15 42.66
N LEU A 176 -68.74 0.99 43.68
CA LEU A 176 -69.37 0.75 44.98
C LEU A 176 -70.90 0.74 44.86
N GLU A 177 -71.47 1.64 44.07
CA GLU A 177 -72.90 1.68 43.77
C GLU A 177 -73.32 0.41 43.00
N ALA A 178 -72.61 0.05 41.92
CA ALA A 178 -72.90 -1.14 41.14
C ALA A 178 -72.73 -2.44 41.94
N ALA A 179 -71.79 -2.48 42.89
CA ALA A 179 -71.60 -3.61 43.81
C ALA A 179 -72.79 -3.76 44.76
N SER A 180 -73.42 -2.67 45.18
CA SER A 180 -74.62 -2.70 46.03
C SER A 180 -75.85 -3.29 45.31
N THR A 181 -75.92 -3.12 43.98
CA THR A 181 -77.03 -3.60 43.13
C THR A 181 -76.65 -4.82 42.27
N LYS A 182 -75.59 -5.52 42.65
CA LYS A 182 -74.99 -6.65 41.90
C LYS A 182 -75.99 -7.77 41.58
N GLU A 183 -76.93 -8.03 42.49
CA GLU A 183 -77.96 -9.07 42.30
C GLU A 183 -79.02 -8.67 41.28
N THR A 184 -79.29 -7.37 41.13
CA THR A 184 -80.32 -6.86 40.21
C THR A 184 -79.77 -6.54 38.82
N TYR A 185 -78.54 -6.03 38.74
CA TYR A 185 -77.90 -5.62 37.48
C TYR A 185 -76.45 -6.11 37.37
N PRO A 186 -76.23 -7.42 37.12
CA PRO A 186 -74.88 -7.99 37.08
C PRO A 186 -74.00 -7.39 35.97
N GLU A 187 -74.59 -6.94 34.86
CA GLU A 187 -73.86 -6.30 33.75
C GLU A 187 -73.27 -4.92 34.12
N LEU A 188 -73.95 -4.16 34.99
CA LEU A 188 -73.43 -2.88 35.48
C LEU A 188 -72.21 -3.08 36.39
N TYR A 189 -72.25 -4.12 37.23
CA TYR A 189 -71.13 -4.48 38.09
C TYR A 189 -69.90 -4.90 37.28
N THR A 190 -70.08 -5.76 36.26
CA THR A 190 -68.97 -6.20 35.41
C THR A 190 -68.40 -5.03 34.60
N ALA A 191 -69.24 -4.13 34.07
CA ALA A 191 -68.78 -2.94 33.36
C ALA A 191 -67.96 -1.98 34.26
N ALA A 192 -68.40 -1.78 35.51
CA ALA A 192 -67.68 -0.92 36.47
C ALA A 192 -66.30 -1.52 36.85
N ARG A 193 -66.21 -2.83 37.09
CA ARG A 193 -64.92 -3.51 37.31
C ARG A 193 -64.02 -3.41 36.08
N GLU A 194 -64.56 -3.66 34.90
CA GLU A 194 -63.77 -3.63 33.65
C GLU A 194 -63.22 -2.22 33.39
N LYS A 195 -63.98 -1.17 33.68
CA LYS A 195 -63.52 0.23 33.57
C LYS A 195 -62.27 0.50 34.41
N LEU A 196 -62.24 0.06 35.68
CA LEU A 196 -61.07 0.21 36.55
C LEU A 196 -59.89 -0.69 36.10
N ARG A 197 -60.19 -1.90 35.61
CA ARG A 197 -59.18 -2.81 35.04
C ARG A 197 -58.51 -2.24 33.80
N LEU A 198 -59.27 -1.57 32.93
CA LEU A 198 -58.75 -0.86 31.74
C LEU A 198 -57.81 0.28 32.12
N TRP A 199 -58.05 0.94 33.26
CA TRP A 199 -57.14 1.93 33.87
C TRP A 199 -55.97 1.31 34.65
N LYS A 200 -55.75 -0.01 34.48
CA LYS A 200 -54.61 -0.77 35.00
C LYS A 200 -54.57 -0.88 36.52
N LEU A 201 -55.70 -0.73 37.21
CA LEU A 201 -55.81 -1.18 38.59
C LEU A 201 -55.79 -2.72 38.59
N ASN A 202 -55.01 -3.32 39.50
CA ASN A 202 -54.97 -4.77 39.63
C ASN A 202 -56.21 -5.29 40.38
N GLU A 203 -56.56 -6.56 40.20
CA GLU A 203 -57.76 -7.15 40.82
C GLU A 203 -57.74 -7.03 42.35
N ASN A 204 -56.56 -7.15 42.98
CA ASN A 204 -56.43 -6.98 44.43
C ASN A 204 -56.80 -5.56 44.90
N GLN A 205 -56.42 -4.53 44.13
CA GLN A 205 -56.76 -3.13 44.41
C GLN A 205 -58.26 -2.91 44.26
N ILE A 206 -58.88 -3.50 43.22
CA ILE A 206 -60.32 -3.41 42.99
C ILE A 206 -61.09 -4.11 44.13
N ASP A 207 -60.71 -5.33 44.48
CA ASP A 207 -61.32 -6.09 45.57
C ASP A 207 -61.15 -5.39 46.93
N GLU A 208 -60.02 -4.71 47.15
CA GLU A 208 -59.78 -3.92 48.37
C GLU A 208 -60.71 -2.70 48.45
N ILE A 209 -60.97 -2.02 47.32
CA ILE A 209 -61.94 -0.92 47.25
C ILE A 209 -63.35 -1.44 47.59
N GLU A 210 -63.76 -2.58 47.01
CA GLU A 210 -65.06 -3.21 47.32
C GLU A 210 -65.18 -3.61 48.80
N LYS A 211 -64.16 -4.26 49.36
CA LYS A 211 -64.16 -4.72 50.76
C LYS A 211 -64.17 -3.58 51.76
N THR A 212 -63.41 -2.52 51.50
CA THR A 212 -63.26 -1.40 52.44
C THR A 212 -64.41 -0.39 52.34
N GLY A 213 -65.11 -0.34 51.20
CA GLY A 213 -66.16 0.64 50.93
C GLY A 213 -65.65 2.09 50.92
N LYS A 214 -64.33 2.30 50.85
CA LYS A 214 -63.70 3.62 50.91
C LYS A 214 -63.04 3.96 49.59
N VAL A 215 -63.37 5.13 49.06
CA VAL A 215 -62.77 5.67 47.85
C VAL A 215 -61.38 6.23 48.17
N ARG A 216 -60.39 5.88 47.36
CA ARG A 216 -59.03 6.44 47.39
C ARG A 216 -58.94 7.59 46.40
N ASP A 217 -58.40 8.71 46.85
CA ASP A 217 -58.21 9.91 46.05
C ASP A 217 -56.76 10.08 45.57
N GLN A 218 -55.80 9.47 46.25
CA GLN A 218 -54.37 9.51 45.93
C GLN A 218 -53.85 8.16 45.40
N PHE A 219 -53.13 8.22 44.28
CA PHE A 219 -52.55 7.05 43.62
C PHE A 219 -51.06 7.23 43.37
N ASP A 220 -50.27 6.22 43.71
CA ASP A 220 -48.84 6.24 43.51
C ASP A 220 -48.45 5.88 42.07
N VAL A 221 -47.58 6.70 41.50
CA VAL A 221 -46.86 6.41 40.25
C VAL A 221 -45.60 5.67 40.64
N LEU A 222 -45.49 4.41 40.21
CA LEU A 222 -44.36 3.54 40.49
C LEU A 222 -43.41 3.48 39.30
N ALA A 223 -42.13 3.22 39.55
CA ALA A 223 -41.14 2.98 38.51
C ALA A 223 -41.29 1.58 37.91
N ASP A 224 -41.57 1.48 36.60
CA ASP A 224 -41.68 0.19 35.90
C ASP A 224 -40.31 -0.52 35.75
N LYS A 225 -39.21 0.24 35.73
CA LYS A 225 -37.83 -0.24 35.72
C LYS A 225 -36.94 0.59 36.64
N GLY A 226 -35.92 -0.04 37.20
CA GLY A 226 -34.84 0.65 37.91
C GLY A 226 -33.82 1.26 36.96
N GLY A 227 -33.24 2.39 37.36
CA GLY A 227 -32.28 3.14 36.56
C GLY A 227 -32.07 4.55 37.08
N ILE A 228 -31.57 5.44 36.23
CA ILE A 228 -31.35 6.86 36.53
C ILE A 228 -32.39 7.69 35.80
N VAL A 229 -32.99 8.65 36.52
CA VAL A 229 -33.98 9.57 35.97
C VAL A 229 -33.30 10.60 35.09
N THR A 230 -33.43 10.47 33.78
CA THR A 230 -32.80 11.36 32.79
C THR A 230 -33.63 12.62 32.53
N GLN A 231 -34.96 12.47 32.51
CA GLN A 231 -35.90 13.57 32.33
C GLN A 231 -37.03 13.48 33.34
N ARG A 232 -37.48 14.65 33.81
CA ARG A 232 -38.67 14.84 34.63
C ARG A 232 -39.55 15.88 33.94
N ASN A 233 -40.69 15.45 33.44
CA ASN A 233 -41.59 16.25 32.61
C ASN A 233 -42.81 16.79 33.39
N ILE A 234 -42.77 16.69 34.73
CA ILE A 234 -43.86 17.10 35.62
C ILE A 234 -43.34 17.83 36.86
N ALA A 235 -44.14 18.75 37.39
CA ALA A 235 -43.97 19.45 38.66
C ALA A 235 -45.18 19.20 39.59
N VAL A 236 -45.01 19.50 40.88
CA VAL A 236 -46.13 19.48 41.84
C VAL A 236 -47.16 20.53 41.42
N GLY A 237 -48.43 20.13 41.36
CA GLY A 237 -49.54 20.97 40.92
C GLY A 237 -49.93 20.80 39.44
N ASP A 238 -49.08 20.15 38.63
CA ASP A 238 -49.38 19.94 37.21
C ASP A 238 -50.57 19.00 37.02
N TYR A 239 -51.39 19.28 36.01
CA TYR A 239 -52.43 18.36 35.56
C TYR A 239 -51.92 17.55 34.38
N VAL A 240 -51.97 16.23 34.48
CA VAL A 240 -51.51 15.30 33.45
C VAL A 240 -52.69 14.54 32.85
N ASN A 241 -52.61 14.27 31.54
CA ASN A 241 -53.57 13.43 30.84
C ASN A 241 -53.05 12.00 30.73
N THR A 242 -53.95 11.04 30.48
CA THR A 242 -53.55 9.66 30.16
C THR A 242 -52.57 9.64 28.99
N GLY A 243 -51.47 8.90 29.14
CA GLY A 243 -50.39 8.79 28.15
C GLY A 243 -49.32 9.87 28.24
N SER A 244 -49.48 10.90 29.09
CA SER A 244 -48.43 11.90 29.32
C SER A 244 -47.18 11.26 29.90
N ILE A 245 -46.00 11.56 29.36
CA ILE A 245 -44.72 11.08 29.89
C ILE A 245 -44.40 11.89 31.15
N LEU A 246 -44.17 11.20 32.25
CA LEU A 246 -43.87 11.78 33.56
C LEU A 246 -42.37 11.80 33.82
N PHE A 247 -41.71 10.66 33.60
CA PHE A 247 -40.28 10.48 33.82
C PHE A 247 -39.68 9.59 32.74
N ASP A 248 -38.43 9.85 32.38
CA ASP A 248 -37.62 8.94 31.58
C ASP A 248 -36.52 8.34 32.45
N VAL A 249 -36.55 7.02 32.61
CA VAL A 249 -35.60 6.25 33.42
C VAL A 249 -34.76 5.39 32.50
N VAL A 250 -33.43 5.43 32.67
CA VAL A 250 -32.51 4.63 31.86
C VAL A 250 -31.57 3.83 32.75
N ASP A 251 -31.35 2.55 32.42
CA ASP A 251 -30.28 1.77 33.03
C ASP A 251 -28.95 2.05 32.32
N LEU A 252 -28.00 2.65 33.03
CA LEU A 252 -26.66 2.99 32.53
C LEU A 252 -25.62 1.89 32.80
N SER A 253 -26.00 0.71 33.29
CA SER A 253 -25.09 -0.42 33.52
C SER A 253 -24.40 -0.91 32.23
N ARG A 254 -25.00 -0.62 31.08
CA ARG A 254 -24.42 -0.77 29.74
C ARG A 254 -24.62 0.51 28.95
N VAL A 255 -23.60 0.87 28.18
CA VAL A 255 -23.63 2.07 27.34
C VAL A 255 -23.19 1.72 25.93
N TRP A 256 -23.66 2.52 24.98
CA TRP A 256 -23.17 2.48 23.62
C TRP A 256 -22.01 3.43 23.46
N ILE A 257 -21.00 2.99 22.73
CA ILE A 257 -19.87 3.79 22.29
C ILE A 257 -20.11 4.04 20.81
N MET A 258 -20.45 5.29 20.49
CA MET A 258 -20.74 5.74 19.13
C MET A 258 -19.46 6.35 18.56
N ILE A 259 -18.85 5.66 17.61
CA ILE A 259 -17.58 6.03 16.99
C ILE A 259 -17.87 6.54 15.58
N ASP A 260 -17.29 7.65 15.21
CA ASP A 260 -17.45 8.21 13.88
C ASP A 260 -16.35 7.66 12.96
N ALA A 261 -16.74 6.94 11.91
CA ALA A 261 -15.83 6.40 10.89
C ALA A 261 -16.08 7.09 9.55
N TYR A 262 -15.04 7.66 8.95
CA TYR A 262 -15.12 8.28 7.63
C TYR A 262 -15.20 7.23 6.52
N GLU A 263 -15.61 7.66 5.32
CA GLU A 263 -15.75 6.79 4.14
C GLU A 263 -14.44 6.03 3.80
N THR A 264 -13.28 6.66 4.03
CA THR A 264 -11.96 6.04 3.84
C THR A 264 -11.64 4.95 4.85
N ASP A 265 -12.27 5.00 6.02
CA ASP A 265 -11.94 4.16 7.18
C ASP A 265 -12.88 2.95 7.30
N LEU A 266 -14.12 3.08 6.79
CA LEU A 266 -15.15 2.06 6.80
C LEU A 266 -14.71 0.67 6.27
N PRO A 267 -13.90 0.55 5.20
CA PRO A 267 -13.44 -0.75 4.71
C PRO A 267 -12.62 -1.56 5.73
N PHE A 268 -12.08 -0.89 6.75
CA PHE A 268 -11.19 -1.47 7.75
C PHE A 268 -11.91 -1.84 9.06
N VAL A 269 -13.18 -1.45 9.22
CA VAL A 269 -13.97 -1.72 10.44
C VAL A 269 -15.04 -2.76 10.16
N LYS A 270 -15.11 -3.81 10.98
CA LYS A 270 -16.08 -4.90 10.87
C LYS A 270 -16.86 -5.11 12.16
N ILE A 271 -18.07 -5.65 12.00
CA ILE A 271 -18.84 -6.13 13.15
C ILE A 271 -18.06 -7.25 13.83
N GLY A 272 -17.88 -7.13 15.14
CA GLY A 272 -17.10 -8.05 15.96
C GLY A 272 -15.72 -7.53 16.34
N ASP A 273 -15.21 -6.46 15.71
CA ASP A 273 -13.91 -5.89 16.03
C ASP A 273 -13.84 -5.41 17.48
N GLU A 274 -12.66 -5.57 18.09
CA GLU A 274 -12.37 -5.07 19.43
C GLU A 274 -11.94 -3.61 19.35
N VAL A 275 -12.62 -2.77 20.14
CA VAL A 275 -12.30 -1.36 20.28
C VAL A 275 -11.73 -1.12 21.67
N SER A 276 -10.54 -0.57 21.73
CA SER A 276 -9.98 0.00 22.96
C SER A 276 -10.20 1.50 22.95
N PHE A 277 -10.75 2.09 24.00
CA PHE A 277 -11.01 3.53 24.04
C PHE A 277 -10.70 4.15 25.40
N THR A 278 -10.47 5.46 25.38
CA THR A 278 -10.32 6.29 26.59
C THR A 278 -11.36 7.39 26.55
N ALA A 279 -12.01 7.66 27.69
CA ALA A 279 -12.87 8.82 27.81
C ALA A 279 -12.01 10.06 28.10
N VAL A 280 -12.28 11.17 27.43
CA VAL A 280 -11.48 12.41 27.61
C VAL A 280 -11.51 12.88 29.07
N GLY A 281 -12.63 12.66 29.77
CA GLY A 281 -12.76 12.96 31.20
C GLY A 281 -12.01 12.01 32.15
N ILE A 282 -11.51 10.87 31.65
CA ILE A 282 -10.82 9.82 32.44
C ILE A 282 -9.66 9.22 31.60
N PRO A 283 -8.61 9.99 31.28
CA PRO A 283 -7.59 9.58 30.33
C PRO A 283 -6.67 8.45 30.84
N SER A 284 -6.62 8.21 32.15
CA SER A 284 -5.76 7.19 32.77
C SER A 284 -6.31 5.77 32.69
N GLN A 285 -7.53 5.59 32.18
CA GLN A 285 -8.22 4.30 32.16
C GLN A 285 -8.64 3.94 30.75
N THR A 286 -8.23 2.74 30.33
CA THR A 286 -8.61 2.18 29.03
C THR A 286 -9.79 1.24 29.21
N PHE A 287 -10.82 1.44 28.41
CA PHE A 287 -12.01 0.61 28.35
C PHE A 287 -12.01 -0.20 27.05
N THR A 288 -12.67 -1.35 27.07
CA THR A 288 -12.85 -2.20 25.89
C THR A 288 -14.32 -2.32 25.53
N ALA A 289 -14.59 -2.33 24.23
CA ALA A 289 -15.93 -2.52 23.67
C ALA A 289 -15.83 -3.40 22.41
N ARG A 290 -16.97 -3.93 21.97
CA ARG A 290 -17.07 -4.69 20.72
C ARG A 290 -18.01 -4.01 19.76
N VAL A 291 -17.61 -3.87 18.49
CA VAL A 291 -18.47 -3.35 17.43
C VAL A 291 -19.65 -4.30 17.22
N THR A 292 -20.87 -3.80 17.41
CA THR A 292 -22.11 -4.58 17.24
C THR A 292 -22.91 -4.13 16.03
N TYR A 293 -22.69 -2.92 15.54
CA TYR A 293 -23.46 -2.35 14.44
C TYR A 293 -22.69 -1.22 13.74
N ILE A 294 -22.82 -1.14 12.43
CA ILE A 294 -22.29 -0.06 11.59
C ILE A 294 -23.47 0.52 10.83
N ASP A 295 -23.69 1.83 10.97
CA ASP A 295 -24.79 2.52 10.29
C ASP A 295 -24.58 2.47 8.76
N PRO A 296 -25.56 1.97 7.97
CA PRO A 296 -25.45 1.96 6.51
C PRO A 296 -25.57 3.37 5.90
N VAL A 297 -26.02 4.37 6.66
CA VAL A 297 -26.19 5.74 6.19
C VAL A 297 -25.06 6.62 6.71
N ILE A 298 -24.35 7.27 5.79
CA ILE A 298 -23.34 8.28 6.13
C ILE A 298 -24.06 9.60 6.44
N ASN A 299 -23.73 10.22 7.56
CA ASN A 299 -24.28 11.53 7.91
C ASN A 299 -23.74 12.59 6.92
N PRO A 300 -24.61 13.33 6.20
CA PRO A 300 -24.17 14.28 5.18
C PRO A 300 -23.41 15.50 5.75
N GLY A 301 -23.65 15.84 7.02
CA GLY A 301 -22.99 16.97 7.70
C GLY A 301 -21.57 16.64 8.16
N THR A 302 -21.33 15.44 8.68
CA THR A 302 -20.01 15.01 9.18
C THR A 302 -19.22 14.17 8.17
N ARG A 303 -19.88 13.67 7.11
CA ARG A 303 -19.32 12.68 6.16
C ARG A 303 -18.81 11.41 6.84
N ALA A 304 -19.36 11.08 8.01
CA ALA A 304 -19.01 9.90 8.78
C ALA A 304 -20.23 9.00 8.98
N ALA A 305 -20.00 7.69 8.96
CA ALA A 305 -20.96 6.69 9.41
C ALA A 305 -20.73 6.41 10.90
N SER A 306 -21.82 6.13 11.62
CA SER A 306 -21.74 5.83 13.05
C SER A 306 -21.51 4.35 13.29
N VAL A 307 -20.38 4.01 13.89
CA VAL A 307 -20.01 2.67 14.34
C VAL A 307 -20.38 2.54 15.81
N ARG A 308 -21.35 1.68 16.11
CA ARG A 308 -21.80 1.42 17.47
C ARG A 308 -21.09 0.21 18.04
N ALA A 309 -20.45 0.42 19.19
CA ALA A 309 -19.88 -0.63 20.02
C ALA A 309 -20.59 -0.66 21.38
N GLU A 310 -20.66 -1.83 22.01
CA GLU A 310 -21.25 -1.98 23.34
C GLU A 310 -20.17 -2.12 24.41
N ALA A 311 -20.28 -1.32 25.48
CA ALA A 311 -19.37 -1.32 26.63
C ALA A 311 -20.11 -1.60 27.93
N ASN A 312 -19.43 -2.32 28.84
CA ASN A 312 -19.91 -2.56 30.19
C ASN A 312 -19.61 -1.33 31.07
N ASN A 313 -20.60 -0.86 31.83
CA ASN A 313 -20.51 0.33 32.66
C ASN A 313 -21.06 0.09 34.08
N ARG A 314 -20.76 -1.08 34.66
CA ARG A 314 -21.16 -1.42 36.04
C ARG A 314 -20.59 -0.47 37.11
N SER A 315 -19.43 0.15 36.86
CA SER A 315 -18.84 1.15 37.76
C SER A 315 -19.56 2.51 37.69
N GLY A 316 -20.34 2.78 36.63
CA GLY A 316 -20.99 4.06 36.41
C GLY A 316 -20.01 5.19 36.04
N GLU A 317 -18.77 4.86 35.69
CA GLU A 317 -17.73 5.83 35.32
C GLU A 317 -17.99 6.46 33.95
N LEU A 318 -18.53 5.68 33.00
CA LEU A 318 -18.88 6.17 31.67
C LEU A 318 -20.24 6.86 31.72
N ARG A 319 -20.24 8.18 31.58
CA ARG A 319 -21.48 8.98 31.52
C ARG A 319 -21.85 9.26 30.07
N PRO A 320 -23.14 9.26 29.71
CA PRO A 320 -23.59 9.69 28.39
C PRO A 320 -23.05 11.08 28.02
N GLU A 321 -22.85 11.29 26.72
CA GLU A 321 -22.27 12.50 26.11
C GLU A 321 -20.78 12.77 26.40
N MET A 322 -20.08 11.85 27.09
CA MET A 322 -18.61 11.92 27.19
C MET A 322 -17.97 11.68 25.83
N PHE A 323 -17.01 12.53 25.44
CA PHE A 323 -16.15 12.30 24.29
C PHE A 323 -15.15 11.18 24.57
N ILE A 324 -14.86 10.40 23.54
CA ILE A 324 -13.91 9.29 23.60
C ILE A 324 -12.94 9.30 22.43
N ASN A 325 -11.74 8.80 22.70
CA ASN A 325 -10.75 8.45 21.67
C ASN A 325 -10.72 6.92 21.58
N ALA A 326 -11.12 6.39 20.44
CA ALA A 326 -11.18 4.97 20.15
C ALA A 326 -9.99 4.54 19.29
N ARG A 327 -9.56 3.31 19.52
CA ARG A 327 -8.57 2.59 18.75
C ARG A 327 -9.19 1.26 18.36
N VAL A 328 -9.43 1.09 17.06
CA VAL A 328 -9.98 -0.13 16.49
C VAL A 328 -8.84 -0.96 15.95
N LYS A 329 -8.70 -2.20 16.43
CA LYS A 329 -7.75 -3.16 15.85
C LYS A 329 -8.36 -3.69 14.56
N THR A 330 -7.76 -3.36 13.41
CA THR A 330 -8.20 -3.89 12.12
C THR A 330 -7.41 -5.14 11.76
N THR A 331 -8.12 -6.17 11.31
CA THR A 331 -7.52 -7.32 10.64
C THR A 331 -7.65 -7.11 9.14
N LEU A 332 -6.54 -6.69 8.52
CA LEU A 332 -6.46 -6.63 7.06
C LEU A 332 -6.69 -8.02 6.45
N ARG A 333 -7.23 -8.04 5.22
CA ARG A 333 -7.67 -9.27 4.53
C ARG A 333 -6.56 -10.33 4.53
N LYS A 334 -6.85 -11.52 5.05
CA LYS A 334 -6.07 -12.74 4.74
C LYS A 334 -6.10 -12.96 3.23
N GLY A 335 -4.96 -12.81 2.55
CA GLY A 335 -4.84 -13.13 1.13
C GLY A 335 -3.72 -12.42 0.37
N GLN A 336 -3.22 -11.29 0.88
CA GLN A 336 -1.97 -10.70 0.40
C GLN A 336 -1.05 -10.61 1.61
N SER A 337 0.03 -11.40 1.62
CA SER A 337 1.16 -11.09 2.48
C SER A 337 1.75 -9.79 1.97
N SER A 338 1.21 -8.65 2.39
CA SER A 338 1.77 -7.35 2.06
C SER A 338 3.06 -7.20 2.87
N LEU A 339 4.18 -7.19 2.16
CA LEU A 339 5.46 -6.88 2.77
C LEU A 339 5.36 -5.48 3.37
N ALA A 340 5.94 -5.29 4.55
CA ALA A 340 5.96 -3.99 5.19
C ALA A 340 7.40 -3.54 5.41
N ILE A 341 7.66 -2.26 5.16
CA ILE A 341 8.97 -1.65 5.37
C ILE A 341 8.87 -0.46 6.32
N PRO A 342 9.89 -0.20 7.16
CA PRO A 342 9.92 0.99 7.99
C PRO A 342 9.92 2.25 7.14
N ARG A 343 9.26 3.30 7.62
CA ARG A 343 9.29 4.62 6.97
C ARG A 343 10.71 5.14 6.76
N THR A 344 11.64 4.81 7.65
CA THR A 344 13.04 5.27 7.57
C THR A 344 13.82 4.65 6.42
N ALA A 345 13.36 3.52 5.86
CA ALA A 345 13.98 2.89 4.71
C ALA A 345 13.61 3.54 3.37
N LEU A 346 12.54 4.34 3.36
CA LEU A 346 11.94 4.87 2.16
C LEU A 346 12.50 6.26 1.80
N LEU A 347 13.01 6.39 0.58
CA LEU A 347 13.30 7.66 -0.07
C LEU A 347 12.14 8.02 -1.01
N TRP A 348 11.41 9.08 -0.69
CA TRP A 348 10.22 9.50 -1.42
C TRP A 348 10.39 10.88 -2.05
N SER A 349 10.29 10.96 -3.37
CA SER A 349 10.37 12.22 -4.13
C SER A 349 8.99 12.74 -4.55
N GLY A 350 7.91 12.25 -3.94
CA GLY A 350 6.51 12.50 -4.32
C GLY A 350 6.04 11.64 -5.49
N LYS A 351 6.80 11.60 -6.59
CA LYS A 351 6.46 10.82 -7.80
C LYS A 351 6.96 9.37 -7.78
N ARG A 352 7.99 9.08 -6.99
CA ARG A 352 8.61 7.74 -6.89
C ARG A 352 9.07 7.45 -5.48
N SER A 353 9.13 6.16 -5.20
CA SER A 353 9.47 5.57 -3.93
C SER A 353 10.66 4.63 -4.16
N ILE A 354 11.77 4.89 -3.48
CA ILE A 354 13.03 4.15 -3.66
C ILE A 354 13.48 3.58 -2.33
N VAL A 355 14.06 2.39 -2.37
CA VAL A 355 14.76 1.74 -1.27
C VAL A 355 16.12 1.26 -1.75
N TYR A 356 17.05 1.09 -0.82
CA TYR A 356 18.34 0.43 -1.08
C TYR A 356 18.32 -0.98 -0.49
N VAL A 357 18.55 -1.98 -1.34
CA VAL A 357 18.59 -3.40 -0.98
C VAL A 357 20.05 -3.82 -0.91
N LYS A 358 20.46 -4.46 0.19
CA LYS A 358 21.80 -4.99 0.35
C LYS A 358 21.95 -6.29 -0.43
N VAL A 359 22.91 -6.34 -1.34
CA VAL A 359 23.26 -7.53 -2.12
C VAL A 359 24.05 -8.48 -1.22
N GLN A 360 23.60 -9.72 -1.13
CA GLN A 360 24.26 -10.76 -0.33
C GLN A 360 25.51 -11.28 -1.05
N ASP A 361 26.43 -11.90 -0.30
CA ASP A 361 27.61 -12.62 -0.84
C ASP A 361 28.55 -11.77 -1.71
N SER A 362 28.75 -10.51 -1.35
CA SER A 362 29.75 -9.61 -1.94
C SER A 362 30.96 -9.42 -1.01
N GLU A 363 32.16 -9.30 -1.59
CA GLU A 363 33.42 -9.07 -0.84
C GLU A 363 33.37 -7.75 -0.06
N PHE A 364 32.76 -6.72 -0.66
CA PHE A 364 32.50 -5.42 -0.04
C PHE A 364 30.99 -5.19 0.11
N PRO A 365 30.53 -4.39 1.08
CA PRO A 365 29.12 -4.01 1.18
C PRO A 365 28.58 -3.34 -0.10
N VAL A 366 27.63 -4.01 -0.74
CA VAL A 366 26.99 -3.55 -1.97
C VAL A 366 25.51 -3.26 -1.74
N PHE A 367 25.03 -2.11 -2.24
CA PHE A 367 23.63 -1.68 -2.14
C PHE A 367 23.04 -1.38 -3.53
N GLU A 368 21.97 -2.09 -3.89
CA GLU A 368 21.21 -1.89 -5.12
C GLU A 368 20.05 -0.92 -4.88
N MET A 369 19.95 0.11 -5.72
CA MET A 369 18.81 1.01 -5.75
C MET A 369 17.61 0.34 -6.40
N ARG A 370 16.47 0.31 -5.72
CA ARG A 370 15.24 -0.29 -6.23
C ARG A 370 14.05 0.65 -6.09
N GLU A 371 13.33 0.84 -7.20
CA GLU A 371 12.06 1.55 -7.22
C GLU A 371 10.93 0.59 -6.81
N ILE A 372 10.09 1.03 -5.87
CA ILE A 372 9.00 0.23 -5.30
C ILE A 372 7.67 0.98 -5.40
N THR A 373 6.58 0.22 -5.41
CA THR A 373 5.23 0.76 -5.24
C THR A 373 4.78 0.53 -3.80
N ILE A 374 4.45 1.61 -3.11
CA ILE A 374 3.97 1.58 -1.73
C ILE A 374 2.44 1.69 -1.68
N GLY A 375 1.83 0.94 -0.77
CA GLY A 375 0.42 1.04 -0.43
C GLY A 375 0.18 1.91 0.80
N SER A 376 -0.91 1.62 1.52
CA SER A 376 -1.30 2.36 2.72
C SER A 376 -0.24 2.37 3.82
N ARG A 377 -0.13 3.51 4.52
CA ARG A 377 0.68 3.65 5.72
C ARG A 377 -0.01 3.02 6.93
N MET A 378 0.74 2.28 7.74
CA MET A 378 0.27 1.66 8.98
C MET A 378 1.25 1.97 10.12
N GLY A 379 0.90 2.92 10.98
CA GLY A 379 1.82 3.42 12.00
C GLY A 379 3.12 3.96 11.38
N GLU A 380 4.26 3.35 11.77
CA GLU A 380 5.60 3.68 11.28
C GLU A 380 6.05 2.84 10.08
N MET A 381 5.17 2.01 9.52
CA MET A 381 5.45 1.12 8.40
C MET A 381 4.65 1.52 7.15
N TYR A 382 5.20 1.25 5.97
CA TYR A 382 4.49 1.29 4.70
C TYR A 382 4.30 -0.13 4.17
N LEU A 383 3.10 -0.40 3.66
CA LEU A 383 2.88 -1.59 2.85
C LEU A 383 3.60 -1.45 1.51
N VAL A 384 4.16 -2.53 1.02
CA VAL A 384 4.81 -2.63 -0.29
C VAL A 384 3.93 -3.50 -1.17
N GLU A 385 3.50 -2.94 -2.28
CA GLU A 385 2.66 -3.63 -3.28
C GLU A 385 3.53 -4.33 -4.31
N VAL A 386 4.63 -3.67 -4.73
CA VAL A 386 5.53 -4.15 -5.80
C VAL A 386 6.96 -3.74 -5.51
N GLY A 387 7.92 -4.61 -5.86
CA GLY A 387 9.33 -4.27 -5.97
C GLY A 387 10.22 -4.75 -4.83
N LEU A 388 9.70 -5.51 -3.87
CA LEU A 388 10.50 -6.19 -2.84
C LEU A 388 10.00 -7.62 -2.65
N GLU A 389 10.88 -8.47 -2.13
CA GLU A 389 10.57 -9.82 -1.70
C GLU A 389 10.70 -10.00 -0.18
N ALA A 390 10.02 -11.00 0.36
CA ALA A 390 10.22 -11.40 1.75
C ALA A 390 11.65 -11.92 1.94
N GLY A 391 12.32 -11.48 2.99
CA GLY A 391 13.67 -11.94 3.33
C GLY A 391 14.80 -11.04 2.82
N GLU A 392 14.53 -10.09 1.93
CA GLU A 392 15.54 -9.14 1.47
C GLU A 392 15.99 -8.20 2.60
N GLU A 393 17.25 -7.80 2.60
CA GLU A 393 17.78 -6.82 3.57
C GLU A 393 17.73 -5.42 2.96
N ILE A 394 16.92 -4.54 3.54
CA ILE A 394 16.81 -3.13 3.13
C ILE A 394 17.52 -2.22 4.12
N VAL A 395 18.06 -1.12 3.63
CA VAL A 395 18.69 -0.10 4.48
C VAL A 395 17.60 0.69 5.21
N THR A 396 17.66 0.75 6.54
CA THR A 396 16.71 1.46 7.41
C THR A 396 17.31 2.69 8.07
N ASN A 397 18.64 2.79 8.12
CA ASN A 397 19.37 3.98 8.55
C ASN A 397 20.53 4.27 7.59
N GLY A 398 20.82 5.53 7.33
CA GLY A 398 21.90 5.94 6.42
C GLY A 398 21.51 5.92 4.92
N VAL A 399 20.23 5.68 4.60
CA VAL A 399 19.72 5.59 3.21
C VAL A 399 20.10 6.81 2.36
N PHE A 400 19.99 8.02 2.91
CA PHE A 400 20.37 9.26 2.23
C PHE A 400 21.88 9.34 1.95
N SER A 401 22.72 8.78 2.82
CA SER A 401 24.17 8.79 2.62
C SER A 401 24.57 7.89 1.45
N ILE A 402 23.91 6.73 1.31
CA ILE A 402 24.09 5.83 0.17
C ILE A 402 23.60 6.50 -1.11
N ASP A 403 22.43 7.13 -1.09
CA ASP A 403 21.88 7.83 -2.25
C ASP A 403 22.79 8.98 -2.74
N ALA A 404 23.30 9.77 -1.80
CA ALA A 404 24.23 10.85 -2.10
C ALA A 404 25.56 10.32 -2.64
N ALA A 405 26.11 9.25 -2.04
CA ALA A 405 27.35 8.63 -2.51
C ALA A 405 27.18 8.01 -3.91
N ALA A 406 26.08 7.31 -4.17
CA ALA A 406 25.72 6.80 -5.48
C ALA A 406 25.64 7.94 -6.51
N GLN A 407 24.97 9.05 -6.17
CA GLN A 407 24.88 10.21 -7.05
C GLN A 407 26.24 10.85 -7.36
N LEU A 408 27.12 10.98 -6.37
CA LEU A 408 28.47 11.54 -6.55
C LEU A 408 29.34 10.63 -7.42
N SER A 409 29.21 9.32 -7.25
CA SER A 409 29.83 8.31 -8.12
C SER A 409 29.19 8.23 -9.51
N GLY A 410 28.09 8.96 -9.73
CA GLY A 410 27.34 9.01 -10.98
C GLY A 410 26.63 7.70 -11.28
N ASN A 411 26.24 6.99 -10.24
CA ASN A 411 25.25 5.93 -10.30
C ASN A 411 23.85 6.56 -10.26
N TYR A 412 22.84 5.75 -10.57
CA TYR A 412 21.46 6.17 -10.43
C TYR A 412 21.10 6.41 -8.95
N SER A 413 20.28 7.43 -8.73
CA SER A 413 19.88 7.90 -7.40
C SER A 413 18.45 8.43 -7.41
N MET A 414 17.99 8.93 -6.25
CA MET A 414 16.72 9.63 -6.10
C MET A 414 16.64 10.91 -6.93
N LEU A 415 17.73 11.43 -7.48
CA LEU A 415 17.74 12.54 -8.44
C LEU A 415 18.12 12.11 -9.86
N MET A 416 19.00 11.13 -10.01
CA MET A 416 19.43 10.63 -11.33
C MET A 416 18.63 9.38 -11.71
N ARG A 417 17.68 9.53 -12.65
CA ARG A 417 16.73 8.47 -13.00
C ARG A 417 17.24 7.59 -14.15
N PRO A 418 17.15 6.25 -14.04
CA PRO A 418 17.37 5.36 -15.17
C PRO A 418 16.26 5.48 -16.21
N LYS A 419 16.60 5.30 -17.49
CA LYS A 419 15.60 5.14 -18.53
C LYS A 419 14.85 3.82 -18.30
N THR A 420 13.53 3.90 -18.26
CA THR A 420 12.69 2.72 -18.06
C THR A 420 12.53 2.00 -19.40
N LYS A 421 12.87 0.71 -19.42
CA LYS A 421 12.65 -0.17 -20.56
C LYS A 421 11.20 -0.65 -20.62
N THR A 422 10.60 -0.89 -19.46
CA THR A 422 9.20 -1.30 -19.35
C THR A 422 8.23 -0.19 -19.75
N MET A 423 7.31 -0.53 -20.66
CA MET A 423 6.24 0.33 -21.17
C MET A 423 4.92 0.01 -20.50
N GLU A 424 4.13 1.05 -20.23
CA GLU A 424 2.78 0.90 -19.67
C GLU A 424 1.82 0.38 -20.75
N VAL A 425 1.23 -0.79 -20.50
CA VAL A 425 0.30 -1.47 -21.41
C VAL A 425 -0.94 -1.98 -20.67
N PRO A 426 -2.08 -2.16 -21.38
CA PRO A 426 -3.30 -2.72 -20.79
C PRO A 426 -3.08 -4.07 -20.11
N GLN A 427 -3.85 -4.34 -19.06
CA GLN A 427 -3.77 -5.61 -18.34
C GLN A 427 -4.14 -6.81 -19.21
N SER A 428 -5.12 -6.64 -20.11
CA SER A 428 -5.53 -7.66 -21.09
C SER A 428 -4.37 -8.10 -21.99
N PHE A 429 -3.62 -7.14 -22.53
CA PHE A 429 -2.42 -7.41 -23.31
C PHE A 429 -1.35 -8.13 -22.48
N ARG A 430 -1.08 -7.68 -21.25
CA ARG A 430 -0.14 -8.35 -20.32
C ARG A 430 -0.53 -9.80 -20.03
N GLN A 431 -1.82 -10.11 -19.92
CA GLN A 431 -2.30 -11.49 -19.77
C GLN A 431 -2.01 -12.33 -21.01
N GLN A 432 -2.18 -11.78 -22.21
CA GLN A 432 -1.88 -12.47 -23.47
C GLN A 432 -0.37 -12.74 -23.61
N ILE A 433 0.49 -11.79 -23.26
CA ILE A 433 1.95 -11.98 -23.20
C ILE A 433 2.34 -13.00 -22.14
N THR A 434 1.63 -13.05 -21.02
CA THR A 434 1.86 -14.08 -20.00
C THR A 434 1.51 -15.46 -20.52
N ALA A 435 0.44 -15.61 -21.29
CA ALA A 435 0.10 -16.87 -21.96
C ALA A 435 1.13 -17.28 -23.02
N LEU A 436 1.71 -16.30 -23.73
CA LEU A 436 2.84 -16.54 -24.64
C LEU A 436 4.08 -17.05 -23.88
N ALA A 437 4.41 -16.43 -22.74
CA ALA A 437 5.51 -16.88 -21.87
C ALA A 437 5.25 -18.30 -21.32
N ASP A 438 4.01 -18.63 -20.94
CA ASP A 438 3.61 -19.98 -20.55
C ASP A 438 3.83 -21.02 -21.65
N ALA A 439 3.53 -20.67 -22.90
CA ALA A 439 3.82 -21.52 -24.04
C ALA A 439 5.33 -21.64 -24.29
N TYR A 440 6.10 -20.56 -24.09
CA TYR A 440 7.56 -20.58 -24.19
C TYR A 440 8.18 -21.50 -23.13
N PHE A 441 7.69 -21.49 -21.88
CA PHE A 441 8.20 -22.38 -20.83
C PHE A 441 8.02 -23.86 -21.20
N LYS A 442 6.95 -24.21 -21.90
CA LYS A 442 6.77 -25.58 -22.42
C LYS A 442 7.82 -25.95 -23.47
N VAL A 443 8.20 -25.01 -24.34
CA VAL A 443 9.28 -25.20 -25.32
C VAL A 443 10.61 -25.39 -24.59
N LYS A 444 10.93 -24.48 -23.65
CA LYS A 444 12.13 -24.56 -22.80
C LYS A 444 12.20 -25.91 -22.08
N ASN A 445 11.13 -26.32 -21.41
CA ASN A 445 11.09 -27.58 -20.64
C ASN A 445 11.17 -28.83 -21.53
N GLY A 446 10.68 -28.78 -22.77
CA GLY A 446 10.90 -29.84 -23.76
C GLY A 446 12.38 -30.01 -24.10
N LEU A 447 13.12 -28.91 -24.26
CA LEU A 447 14.57 -28.92 -24.50
C LEU A 447 15.37 -29.36 -23.28
N VAL A 448 14.94 -28.98 -22.08
CA VAL A 448 15.53 -29.44 -20.81
C VAL A 448 15.41 -30.97 -20.67
N ALA A 449 14.28 -31.55 -21.10
CA ALA A 449 14.00 -32.98 -21.04
C ALA A 449 14.52 -33.77 -22.26
N ASP A 450 15.28 -33.15 -23.15
CA ASP A 450 15.77 -33.75 -24.40
C ASP A 450 14.68 -34.37 -25.29
N ASP A 451 13.43 -33.90 -25.17
CA ASP A 451 12.28 -34.39 -25.92
C ASP A 451 11.97 -33.47 -27.12
N ALA A 452 12.53 -33.82 -28.27
CA ALA A 452 12.31 -33.10 -29.53
C ALA A 452 10.83 -33.08 -29.95
N LYS A 453 10.05 -34.13 -29.66
CA LYS A 453 8.64 -34.22 -30.07
C LYS A 453 7.77 -33.32 -29.19
N ALA A 454 7.99 -33.34 -27.88
CA ALA A 454 7.32 -32.44 -26.96
C ALA A 454 7.67 -30.98 -27.27
N THR A 455 8.95 -30.69 -27.55
CA THR A 455 9.42 -29.36 -27.96
C THR A 455 8.69 -28.87 -29.21
N LYS A 456 8.59 -29.69 -30.26
CA LYS A 456 7.86 -29.32 -31.49
C LYS A 456 6.37 -29.08 -31.25
N SER A 457 5.71 -29.91 -30.44
CA SER A 457 4.31 -29.69 -30.08
C SER A 457 4.11 -28.40 -29.27
N ALA A 458 5.04 -28.08 -28.37
CA ALA A 458 5.03 -26.82 -27.63
C ALA A 458 5.28 -25.60 -28.54
N LEU A 459 6.11 -25.72 -29.57
CA LEU A 459 6.33 -24.65 -30.57
C LEU A 459 5.05 -24.34 -31.36
N GLU A 460 4.20 -25.33 -31.63
CA GLU A 460 2.89 -25.08 -32.25
C GLU A 460 1.98 -24.26 -31.32
N GLN A 461 1.95 -24.60 -30.03
CA GLN A 461 1.19 -23.85 -29.02
C GLN A 461 1.71 -22.43 -28.86
N LEU A 462 3.04 -22.25 -28.87
CA LEU A 462 3.68 -20.93 -28.83
C LEU A 462 3.31 -20.09 -30.05
N ARG A 463 3.33 -20.69 -31.25
CA ARG A 463 2.93 -20.02 -32.49
C ARG A 463 1.47 -19.61 -32.46
N GLU A 464 0.58 -20.47 -31.94
CA GLU A 464 -0.84 -20.14 -31.78
C GLU A 464 -1.04 -18.98 -30.79
N ALA A 465 -0.40 -19.05 -29.62
CA ALA A 465 -0.43 -17.98 -28.63
C ALA A 465 0.06 -16.65 -29.21
N LEU A 466 1.16 -16.66 -29.98
CA LEU A 466 1.70 -15.47 -30.65
C LEU A 466 0.72 -14.85 -31.65
N ASN A 467 -0.05 -15.68 -32.36
CA ASN A 467 -1.02 -15.23 -33.36
C ASN A 467 -2.32 -14.69 -32.74
N GLN A 468 -2.69 -15.16 -31.54
CA GLN A 468 -3.89 -14.74 -30.84
C GLN A 468 -3.77 -13.40 -30.12
N ILE A 469 -2.56 -12.83 -30.01
CA ILE A 469 -2.35 -11.54 -29.33
C ILE A 469 -3.05 -10.42 -30.12
N ALA A 470 -3.88 -9.65 -29.41
CA ALA A 470 -4.67 -8.56 -29.96
C ALA A 470 -3.80 -7.31 -30.18
N MET A 471 -3.66 -6.89 -31.44
CA MET A 471 -2.75 -5.81 -31.84
C MET A 471 -3.37 -4.41 -31.67
N ASP A 472 -4.70 -4.34 -31.64
CA ASP A 472 -5.51 -3.12 -31.56
C ASP A 472 -5.52 -2.49 -30.16
N GLU A 473 -5.10 -3.23 -29.14
CA GLU A 473 -4.99 -2.74 -27.77
C GLU A 473 -3.78 -1.82 -27.52
N LEU A 474 -2.74 -1.91 -28.36
CA LEU A 474 -1.51 -1.13 -28.23
C LEU A 474 -1.50 0.13 -29.11
N LYS A 475 -0.87 1.21 -28.63
CA LYS A 475 -0.72 2.48 -29.35
C LYS A 475 0.69 3.05 -29.22
N GLY A 476 1.13 3.80 -30.24
CA GLY A 476 2.40 4.51 -30.25
C GLY A 476 3.61 3.57 -30.13
N GLN A 477 4.62 3.99 -29.36
CA GLN A 477 5.90 3.27 -29.23
C GLN A 477 5.73 1.80 -28.78
N ALA A 478 4.78 1.50 -27.89
CA ALA A 478 4.54 0.14 -27.43
C ALA A 478 4.04 -0.78 -28.56
N HIS A 479 3.24 -0.25 -29.48
CA HIS A 479 2.76 -0.99 -30.65
C HIS A 479 3.93 -1.29 -31.61
N ASP A 480 4.72 -0.27 -31.95
CA ASP A 480 5.83 -0.42 -32.90
C ASP A 480 6.89 -1.40 -32.37
N HIS A 481 7.23 -1.31 -31.08
CA HIS A 481 8.18 -2.23 -30.42
C HIS A 481 7.65 -3.65 -30.39
N TRP A 482 6.37 -3.84 -30.03
CA TRP A 482 5.73 -5.14 -30.05
C TRP A 482 5.72 -5.76 -31.46
N MET A 483 5.45 -4.98 -32.51
CA MET A 483 5.44 -5.48 -33.88
C MET A 483 6.81 -6.00 -34.33
N ALA A 484 7.89 -5.30 -33.96
CA ALA A 484 9.25 -5.77 -34.22
C ALA A 484 9.54 -7.09 -33.47
N LEU A 485 9.20 -7.18 -32.19
CA LEU A 485 9.39 -8.39 -31.38
C LEU A 485 8.54 -9.56 -31.87
N LYS A 486 7.30 -9.31 -32.28
CA LYS A 486 6.41 -10.32 -32.84
C LYS A 486 7.01 -10.94 -34.10
N GLN A 487 7.62 -10.12 -34.96
CA GLN A 487 8.31 -10.61 -36.15
C GLN A 487 9.50 -11.51 -35.77
N GLN A 488 10.36 -11.05 -34.86
CA GLN A 488 11.51 -11.83 -34.38
C GLN A 488 11.08 -13.17 -33.74
N LEU A 489 10.07 -13.14 -32.86
CA LEU A 489 9.49 -14.34 -32.26
C LEU A 489 8.93 -15.30 -33.31
N SER A 490 8.25 -14.77 -34.32
CA SER A 490 7.68 -15.60 -35.39
C SER A 490 8.76 -16.23 -36.26
N GLU A 491 9.82 -15.49 -36.58
CA GLU A 491 10.98 -16.00 -37.33
C GLU A 491 11.73 -17.06 -36.54
N ALA A 492 12.04 -16.81 -35.26
CA ALA A 492 12.70 -17.77 -34.37
C ALA A 492 11.88 -19.05 -34.21
N THR A 493 10.57 -18.92 -33.98
CA THR A 493 9.65 -20.08 -33.87
C THR A 493 9.63 -20.89 -35.17
N LYS A 494 9.64 -20.22 -36.34
CA LYS A 494 9.67 -20.90 -37.64
C LYS A 494 10.99 -21.65 -37.86
N MET A 495 12.13 -21.01 -37.60
CA MET A 495 13.45 -21.66 -37.72
C MET A 495 13.55 -22.90 -36.84
N MET A 496 13.01 -22.86 -35.62
CA MET A 496 12.95 -24.05 -34.76
C MET A 496 11.99 -25.12 -35.29
N GLN A 497 10.85 -24.75 -35.88
CA GLN A 497 9.90 -25.72 -36.45
C GLN A 497 10.50 -26.51 -37.63
N ASP A 498 11.32 -25.84 -38.44
CA ASP A 498 11.95 -26.41 -39.63
C ASP A 498 13.14 -27.36 -39.29
N GLU A 499 13.62 -27.35 -38.05
CA GLU A 499 14.76 -28.15 -37.61
C GLU A 499 14.34 -29.56 -37.12
N GLU A 500 15.13 -30.59 -37.42
CA GLU A 500 14.79 -31.99 -37.05
C GLU A 500 15.60 -32.52 -35.87
N ASN A 501 16.81 -31.98 -35.64
CA ASN A 501 17.69 -32.45 -34.58
C ASN A 501 17.63 -31.57 -33.32
N LEU A 502 18.00 -32.14 -32.18
CA LEU A 502 17.94 -31.44 -30.89
C LEU A 502 18.95 -30.29 -30.79
N ASP A 503 20.14 -30.45 -31.36
CA ASP A 503 21.21 -29.45 -31.28
C ASP A 503 20.88 -28.18 -32.09
N GLY A 504 20.28 -28.35 -33.27
CA GLY A 504 19.77 -27.24 -34.08
C GLY A 504 18.58 -26.56 -33.41
N LEU A 505 17.68 -27.31 -32.77
CA LEU A 505 16.61 -26.73 -31.95
C LEU A 505 17.19 -25.84 -30.83
N ARG A 506 18.23 -26.29 -30.13
CA ARG A 506 18.92 -25.52 -29.08
C ARG A 506 19.63 -24.29 -29.65
N GLN A 507 20.23 -24.39 -30.83
CA GLN A 507 20.87 -23.26 -31.51
C GLN A 507 19.85 -22.16 -31.84
N HIS A 508 18.70 -22.54 -32.43
CA HIS A 508 17.64 -21.58 -32.77
C HIS A 508 16.84 -21.10 -31.55
N PHE A 509 16.80 -21.88 -30.47
CA PHE A 509 16.17 -21.48 -29.21
C PHE A 509 16.78 -20.21 -28.61
N SER A 510 18.08 -19.96 -28.81
CA SER A 510 18.75 -18.74 -28.33
C SER A 510 18.03 -17.46 -28.79
N MET A 511 17.67 -17.38 -30.07
CA MET A 511 16.96 -16.22 -30.64
C MET A 511 15.55 -16.07 -30.07
N LEU A 512 14.84 -17.19 -29.87
CA LEU A 512 13.52 -17.17 -29.24
C LEU A 512 13.61 -16.70 -27.78
N SER A 513 14.64 -17.18 -27.08
CA SER A 513 14.93 -16.90 -25.68
C SER A 513 15.27 -15.42 -25.44
N GLU A 514 16.12 -14.83 -26.29
CA GLU A 514 16.41 -13.40 -26.25
C GLU A 514 15.16 -12.56 -26.53
N SER A 515 14.36 -12.96 -27.52
CA SER A 515 13.14 -12.23 -27.88
C SER A 515 12.10 -12.26 -26.76
N ILE A 516 11.91 -13.41 -26.06
CA ILE A 516 10.94 -13.48 -24.96
C ILE A 516 11.44 -12.73 -23.71
N LEU A 517 12.76 -12.69 -23.48
CA LEU A 517 13.35 -11.86 -22.44
C LEU A 517 13.09 -10.38 -22.73
N GLU A 518 13.29 -9.95 -23.97
CA GLU A 518 13.01 -8.57 -24.39
C GLU A 518 11.52 -8.20 -24.23
N VAL A 519 10.62 -9.12 -24.56
CA VAL A 519 9.17 -8.98 -24.30
C VAL A 519 8.88 -8.84 -22.81
N THR A 520 9.50 -9.70 -21.98
CA THR A 520 9.32 -9.70 -20.53
C THR A 520 9.82 -8.39 -19.91
N GLU A 521 10.98 -7.90 -20.34
CA GLU A 521 11.57 -6.65 -19.85
C GLU A 521 10.80 -5.41 -20.35
N SER A 522 10.26 -5.46 -21.57
CA SER A 522 9.52 -4.35 -22.19
C SER A 522 8.08 -4.22 -21.70
N PHE A 523 7.39 -5.31 -21.37
CA PHE A 523 5.94 -5.28 -21.07
C PHE A 523 5.56 -5.87 -19.70
N GLY A 524 6.44 -6.66 -19.08
CA GLY A 524 6.15 -7.37 -17.83
C GLY A 524 5.17 -8.54 -18.00
N LEU A 525 5.12 -9.41 -16.99
CA LEU A 525 4.22 -10.57 -16.94
C LEU A 525 3.28 -10.48 -15.72
N GLU A 526 2.15 -11.18 -15.80
CA GLU A 526 1.18 -11.33 -14.70
C GLU A 526 1.51 -12.48 -13.75
N LYS A 527 2.70 -13.09 -13.89
CA LYS A 527 3.27 -14.07 -12.96
C LYS A 527 3.97 -13.37 -11.81
N ASP A 528 3.83 -13.93 -10.61
CA ASP A 528 4.40 -13.36 -9.39
C ASP A 528 5.93 -13.21 -9.49
N LYS A 529 6.60 -14.22 -10.06
CA LYS A 529 8.06 -14.28 -10.18
C LYS A 529 8.50 -15.09 -11.41
N VAL A 530 9.50 -14.59 -12.12
CA VAL A 530 10.26 -15.31 -13.15
C VAL A 530 11.74 -14.90 -13.09
N TYR A 531 12.62 -15.71 -13.67
CA TYR A 531 14.07 -15.58 -13.54
C TYR A 531 14.72 -15.44 -14.92
N LYS A 532 15.72 -14.58 -15.02
CA LYS A 532 16.64 -14.50 -16.16
C LYS A 532 17.88 -15.28 -15.79
N ASP A 533 18.04 -16.42 -16.43
CA ASP A 533 19.15 -17.33 -16.20
C ASP A 533 20.19 -17.16 -17.31
N PHE A 534 21.43 -17.55 -17.01
CA PHE A 534 22.55 -17.44 -17.92
C PHE A 534 23.42 -18.69 -17.89
N CYS A 535 23.83 -19.16 -19.08
CA CYS A 535 24.78 -20.25 -19.24
C CYS A 535 26.04 -19.69 -19.92
N PRO A 536 27.19 -19.64 -19.23
CA PRO A 536 28.43 -19.10 -19.80
C PRO A 536 29.07 -20.03 -20.86
N MET A 537 28.74 -21.33 -20.85
CA MET A 537 29.37 -22.31 -21.75
C MET A 537 28.69 -22.44 -23.11
N ALA A 538 27.45 -21.95 -23.24
CA ALA A 538 26.68 -22.06 -24.47
C ALA A 538 27.41 -21.44 -25.68
N PHE A 539 27.28 -22.10 -26.84
CA PHE A 539 27.78 -21.64 -28.15
C PHE A 539 29.26 -21.25 -28.15
N ASP A 540 30.15 -22.18 -27.79
CA ASP A 540 31.60 -21.96 -27.73
C ASP A 540 32.01 -20.85 -26.77
N LYS A 541 31.40 -20.82 -25.58
CA LYS A 541 31.63 -19.81 -24.52
C LYS A 541 31.19 -18.38 -24.90
N LYS A 542 30.32 -18.23 -25.89
CA LYS A 542 29.64 -16.94 -26.16
C LYS A 542 28.58 -16.63 -25.11
N GLY A 543 28.05 -17.67 -24.46
CA GLY A 543 27.02 -17.59 -23.45
C GLY A 543 25.63 -17.37 -24.03
N ALA A 544 24.60 -17.70 -23.24
CA ALA A 544 23.21 -17.53 -23.65
C ALA A 544 22.28 -17.34 -22.46
N PHE A 545 21.22 -16.56 -22.64
CA PHE A 545 20.24 -16.23 -21.62
C PHE A 545 18.89 -16.90 -21.88
N TRP A 546 18.17 -17.24 -20.81
CA TRP A 546 16.78 -17.68 -20.91
C TRP A 546 15.90 -17.22 -19.77
N LEU A 547 14.60 -17.31 -19.98
CA LEU A 547 13.59 -17.04 -18.97
C LEU A 547 13.18 -18.35 -18.30
N SER A 548 13.08 -18.36 -16.98
CA SER A 548 12.66 -19.52 -16.17
C SER A 548 11.53 -19.17 -15.20
N GLU A 549 10.68 -20.14 -14.93
CA GLU A 549 9.59 -20.09 -13.96
C GLU A 549 10.01 -20.51 -12.55
N SER A 550 11.21 -21.07 -12.39
CA SER A 550 11.76 -21.57 -11.12
C SER A 550 13.16 -21.01 -10.84
N GLU A 551 13.51 -20.89 -9.56
CA GLU A 551 14.85 -20.49 -9.11
C GLU A 551 15.90 -21.58 -9.38
N GLU A 552 15.47 -22.84 -9.41
CA GLU A 552 16.33 -23.95 -9.80
C GLU A 552 16.72 -23.84 -11.27
N ILE A 553 18.03 -23.88 -11.53
CA ILE A 553 18.61 -23.81 -12.87
C ILE A 553 18.31 -25.12 -13.61
N LEU A 554 17.57 -24.99 -14.72
CA LEU A 554 17.27 -26.07 -15.64
C LEU A 554 17.69 -25.64 -17.05
N ASN A 555 18.89 -26.07 -17.47
CA ASN A 555 19.56 -25.56 -18.66
C ASN A 555 18.98 -26.13 -19.97
N PRO A 556 18.33 -25.33 -20.82
CA PRO A 556 17.73 -25.80 -22.07
C PRO A 556 18.76 -26.05 -23.19
N TYR A 557 19.99 -25.53 -23.08
CA TYR A 557 21.02 -25.66 -24.12
C TYR A 557 21.82 -26.96 -24.02
N TYR A 558 21.86 -27.59 -22.84
CA TYR A 558 22.58 -28.84 -22.61
C TYR A 558 21.69 -29.98 -22.10
N GLY A 559 20.45 -29.69 -21.68
CA GLY A 559 19.48 -30.69 -21.26
C GLY A 559 20.00 -31.57 -20.12
N GLU A 560 19.79 -32.89 -20.21
CA GLU A 560 20.20 -33.82 -19.16
C GLU A 560 21.73 -33.86 -18.95
N ALA A 561 22.52 -33.49 -19.97
CA ALA A 561 23.97 -33.55 -19.88
C ALA A 561 24.56 -32.55 -18.87
N MET A 562 23.94 -31.37 -18.69
CA MET A 562 24.39 -30.33 -17.76
C MET A 562 23.21 -29.53 -17.18
N LEU A 563 22.23 -30.24 -16.61
CA LEU A 563 20.94 -29.68 -16.20
C LEU A 563 21.07 -28.46 -15.26
N SER A 564 21.95 -28.55 -14.26
CA SER A 564 22.15 -27.52 -13.23
C SER A 564 23.24 -26.49 -13.57
N CYS A 565 23.78 -26.52 -14.80
CA CYS A 565 24.83 -25.59 -15.19
C CYS A 565 24.24 -24.23 -15.59
N GLY A 566 24.56 -23.20 -14.83
CA GLY A 566 24.13 -21.83 -15.09
C GLY A 566 24.00 -21.04 -13.79
N GLU A 567 23.55 -19.81 -13.90
CA GLU A 567 23.32 -18.93 -12.76
C GLU A 567 22.12 -18.01 -13.02
N VAL A 568 21.39 -17.66 -11.96
CA VAL A 568 20.32 -16.66 -12.01
C VAL A 568 20.99 -15.29 -12.06
N LYS A 569 20.75 -14.54 -13.14
CA LYS A 569 21.28 -13.17 -13.30
C LYS A 569 20.33 -12.10 -12.82
N LYS A 570 19.02 -12.33 -12.94
CA LYS A 570 18.00 -11.35 -12.55
C LYS A 570 16.69 -12.02 -12.20
N THR A 571 15.96 -11.41 -11.29
CA THR A 571 14.61 -11.81 -10.92
C THR A 571 13.64 -10.72 -11.35
N TYR A 572 12.56 -11.10 -12.03
CA TYR A 572 11.48 -10.21 -12.42
C TYR A 572 10.25 -10.48 -11.56
N LEU A 573 9.80 -9.45 -10.84
CA LEU A 573 8.58 -9.49 -10.05
C LEU A 573 7.40 -8.90 -10.82
N LYS A 574 6.21 -9.39 -10.52
CA LYS A 574 4.96 -8.86 -11.08
C LYS A 574 4.85 -7.34 -10.88
N GLY A 575 4.69 -6.61 -11.99
CA GLY A 575 4.53 -5.15 -11.99
C GLY A 575 5.80 -4.35 -11.73
N GLN A 576 6.95 -5.00 -11.49
CA GLN A 576 8.22 -4.31 -11.31
C GLN A 576 8.72 -3.78 -12.66
N LYS A 577 9.19 -2.54 -12.66
CA LYS A 577 9.77 -1.91 -13.85
C LYS A 577 11.21 -2.38 -14.06
N VAL A 578 11.53 -2.67 -15.31
CA VAL A 578 12.89 -2.94 -15.78
C VAL A 578 13.47 -1.67 -16.39
N PHE A 579 14.72 -1.40 -16.08
CA PHE A 579 15.47 -0.26 -16.55
C PHE A 579 16.44 -0.65 -17.66
N GLU A 580 16.71 0.26 -18.59
CA GLU A 580 17.74 0.07 -19.62
C GLU A 580 19.11 -0.07 -18.95
N GLU A 581 19.86 -1.10 -19.33
CA GLU A 581 21.24 -1.29 -18.90
C GLU A 581 22.13 -0.37 -19.75
N GLY A 582 22.62 0.72 -19.15
CA GLY A 582 23.47 1.69 -19.82
C GLY A 582 24.00 2.73 -18.84
N GLU A 583 25.18 3.29 -19.13
CA GLU A 583 25.75 4.38 -18.33
C GLU A 583 24.75 5.55 -18.27
N PRO A 584 24.57 6.18 -17.09
CA PRO A 584 23.77 7.39 -17.00
C PRO A 584 24.27 8.40 -18.02
N ALA A 585 23.36 8.90 -18.85
CA ALA A 585 23.71 9.68 -20.04
C ALA A 585 24.70 10.81 -19.68
N LYS A 586 25.89 10.79 -20.31
CA LYS A 586 26.75 11.98 -20.39
C LYS A 586 25.92 13.06 -21.08
N GLN A 587 25.48 14.08 -20.34
CA GLN A 587 24.94 15.28 -20.97
C GLN A 587 26.11 15.96 -21.68
N VAL A 588 26.26 15.69 -22.98
CA VAL A 588 27.15 16.44 -23.86
C VAL A 588 26.62 17.87 -23.87
N ALA A 589 27.38 18.79 -23.28
CA ALA A 589 27.13 20.21 -23.42
C ALA A 589 27.12 20.53 -24.92
N GLY A 590 25.97 21.03 -25.41
CA GLY A 590 25.80 21.38 -26.81
C GLY A 590 26.93 22.30 -27.27
N GLY A 591 27.62 21.90 -28.34
CA GLY A 591 28.63 22.73 -28.98
C GLY A 591 28.04 24.08 -29.38
N HIS A 592 28.51 25.15 -28.75
CA HIS A 592 28.35 26.49 -29.28
C HIS A 592 29.42 26.68 -30.36
N ASN A 593 28.99 26.61 -31.63
CA ASN A 593 29.77 27.14 -32.74
C ASN A 593 29.94 28.66 -32.54
N HIS A 594 31.18 29.10 -32.36
CA HIS A 594 31.58 30.49 -32.51
C HIS A 594 32.25 30.73 -33.86
#